data_AF-X1UMD5-F1
#
_entry.id   AF-X1UMD5-F1
#
_cell.length_a   1.000
_cell.length_b   1.000
_cell.length_c   1.000
_cell.angle_alpha   90.00
_cell.angle_beta   90.00
_cell.angle_gamma   90.00
#
_symmetry.space_group_name_H-M   'P 1'
#
loop_
_entity.id
_entity.type
_entity.pdbx_description
1 polymer ?
#
loop_
_entity_poly.entity_id
_entity_poly.type
_entity_poly.pdbx_seq_one_letter_code
_entity_poly.pdbx_strand_id
1 'polypeptide(L)'
;MVIDTFDNSKSRRIVKEACEELNIPCIHAGMSADGYSEVCWNEKYNVPDDSGFDLCDYPLALNLVWMTVTLIAEATICFFHKAERK
;
A
#
# COMPACT_ATOMS: atom_id res chain seq x y z
N MET A 1 -9.85 5.06 8.62
CA MET A 1 -8.58 4.57 8.06
C MET A 1 -8.83 4.27 6.59
N VAL A 2 -7.90 4.66 5.72
CA VAL A 2 -7.91 4.35 4.28
C VAL A 2 -6.84 3.29 4.01
N ILE A 3 -7.15 2.36 3.12
CA ILE A 3 -6.19 1.38 2.59
C ILE A 3 -6.12 1.64 1.09
N ASP A 4 -4.98 2.14 0.63
CA ASP A 4 -4.71 2.43 -0.77
C ASP A 4 -3.94 1.27 -1.41
N THR A 5 -4.51 0.69 -2.46
CA THR A 5 -3.89 -0.34 -3.30
C THR A 5 -3.97 0.01 -4.78
N PHE A 6 -4.09 1.31 -5.12
CA PHE A 6 -4.06 1.72 -6.53
C PHE A 6 -2.78 1.25 -7.20
N ASP A 7 -2.83 1.00 -8.50
CA ASP A 7 -1.71 0.54 -9.33
C ASP A 7 -1.01 1.67 -10.08
N ASN A 8 -1.52 2.90 -9.98
CA ASN A 8 -1.03 4.06 -10.71
C ASN A 8 -0.64 5.21 -9.79
N SER A 9 0.45 5.88 -10.14
CA SER A 9 1.08 6.98 -9.42
C SER A 9 0.11 8.15 -9.18
N LYS A 10 -0.73 8.45 -10.16
CA LYS A 10 -1.69 9.57 -10.11
C LYS A 10 -2.73 9.37 -9.01
N SER A 11 -3.35 8.21 -8.93
CA SER A 11 -4.37 7.91 -7.92
C SER A 11 -3.74 7.82 -6.53
N ARG A 12 -2.58 7.16 -6.42
CA ARG A 12 -1.79 7.09 -5.17
C ARG A 12 -1.47 8.47 -4.60
N ARG A 13 -1.07 9.42 -5.47
CA ARG A 13 -0.79 10.80 -5.07
C ARG A 13 -2.01 11.51 -4.53
N ILE A 14 -3.14 11.42 -5.22
CA ILE A 14 -4.40 12.03 -4.78
C ILE A 14 -4.81 11.48 -3.41
N VAL A 15 -4.72 10.16 -3.21
CA VAL A 15 -5.06 9.54 -1.92
C VAL A 15 -4.10 9.98 -0.82
N LYS A 16 -2.79 10.00 -1.10
CA LYS A 16 -1.76 10.43 -0.14
C LYS A 16 -2.02 11.86 0.35
N GLU A 17 -2.16 12.79 -0.60
CA GLU A 17 -2.39 14.22 -0.32
C GLU A 17 -3.71 14.43 0.43
N ALA A 18 -4.80 13.80 -0.03
CA ALA A 18 -6.10 13.93 0.63
C ALA A 18 -6.09 13.37 2.07
N CYS A 19 -5.41 12.24 2.30
CA CYS A 19 -5.31 11.66 3.65
C CYS A 19 -4.43 12.50 4.57
N GLU A 20 -3.37 13.12 4.03
CA GLU A 20 -2.51 14.05 4.76
C GLU A 20 -3.28 15.32 5.16
N GLU A 21 -3.97 15.97 4.21
CA GLU A 21 -4.75 17.18 4.43
C GLU A 21 -5.92 16.97 5.41
N LEU A 22 -6.62 15.85 5.30
CA LEU A 22 -7.78 15.53 6.15
C LEU A 22 -7.39 14.84 7.46
N ASN A 23 -6.10 14.60 7.70
CA ASN A 23 -5.56 13.89 8.85
C ASN A 23 -6.23 12.51 9.07
N ILE A 24 -6.41 11.77 7.97
CA ILE A 24 -6.99 10.42 7.97
C ILE A 24 -5.85 9.41 7.95
N PRO A 25 -5.79 8.45 8.90
CA PRO A 25 -4.78 7.38 8.86
C PRO A 25 -4.89 6.59 7.55
N CYS A 26 -3.79 6.50 6.82
CA CYS A 26 -3.72 5.85 5.52
C CYS A 26 -2.50 4.92 5.42
N ILE A 27 -2.74 3.73 4.87
CA ILE A 27 -1.70 2.79 4.46
C ILE A 27 -1.74 2.68 2.95
N HIS A 28 -0.58 2.78 2.32
CA HIS A 28 -0.37 2.45 0.92
C HIS A 28 0.27 1.06 0.85
N ALA A 29 -0.29 0.20 0.01
CA ALA A 29 0.20 -1.15 -0.17
C ALA A 29 0.26 -1.52 -1.65
N GLY A 30 1.26 -2.30 -2.01
CA GLY A 30 1.46 -2.70 -3.40
C GLY A 30 2.53 -3.77 -3.56
N MET A 31 2.70 -4.20 -4.80
CA MET A 31 3.70 -5.19 -5.20
C MET A 31 4.69 -4.53 -6.16
N SER A 32 5.91 -5.04 -6.19
CA SER A 32 6.94 -4.67 -7.16
C SER A 32 7.24 -5.83 -8.11
N ALA A 33 7.66 -5.50 -9.33
CA ALA A 33 8.13 -6.45 -10.32
C ALA A 33 9.42 -7.16 -9.87
N ASP A 34 10.13 -6.59 -8.89
CA ASP A 34 11.29 -7.20 -8.24
C ASP A 34 10.91 -8.34 -7.27
N GLY A 35 9.62 -8.67 -7.14
CA GLY A 35 9.15 -9.83 -6.37
C GLY A 35 8.97 -9.58 -4.88
N TYR A 36 8.68 -8.34 -4.48
CA TYR A 36 8.33 -8.00 -3.10
C TYR A 36 6.98 -7.28 -3.01
N SER A 37 6.41 -7.25 -1.81
CA SER A 37 5.29 -6.37 -1.48
C SER A 37 5.70 -5.36 -0.42
N GLU A 38 5.08 -4.21 -0.46
CA GLU A 38 5.29 -3.13 0.51
C GLU A 38 3.95 -2.74 1.13
N VAL A 39 4.00 -2.42 2.43
CA VAL A 39 2.91 -1.80 3.18
C VAL A 39 3.54 -0.64 3.95
N CYS A 40 3.11 0.59 3.66
CA CYS A 40 3.76 1.79 4.18
C CYS A 40 2.71 2.81 4.62
N TRP A 41 2.92 3.40 5.79
CA TRP A 41 2.08 4.49 6.29
C TRP A 41 2.30 5.77 5.50
N ASN A 42 1.25 6.56 5.35
CA ASN A 42 1.21 7.81 4.59
C ASN A 42 2.42 8.72 4.84
N GLU A 43 2.84 8.86 6.11
CA GLU A 43 3.92 9.78 6.52
C GLU A 43 5.30 9.36 6.00
N LYS A 44 5.49 8.08 5.68
CA LYS A 44 6.74 7.53 5.14
C LYS A 44 6.63 7.15 3.66
N TYR A 45 5.43 7.26 3.08
CA TYR A 45 5.17 6.78 1.74
C TYR A 45 5.65 7.77 0.68
N ASN A 46 6.48 7.26 -0.24
CA ASN A 46 6.88 7.97 -1.45
C ASN A 46 6.10 7.40 -2.62
N VAL A 47 5.39 8.26 -3.35
CA VAL A 47 4.63 7.84 -4.53
C VAL A 47 5.64 7.44 -5.62
N PRO A 48 5.65 6.17 -6.06
CA PRO A 48 6.55 5.73 -7.12
C PRO A 48 6.09 6.26 -8.48
N ASP A 49 7.02 6.35 -9.42
CA ASP A 49 6.70 6.58 -10.83
C ASP A 49 6.02 5.34 -11.43
N ASP A 50 5.19 5.56 -12.46
CA ASP A 50 4.55 4.47 -13.19
C ASP A 50 5.60 3.69 -13.98
N SER A 51 5.83 2.43 -13.60
CA SER A 51 6.85 1.58 -14.21
C SER A 51 6.39 0.88 -15.49
N GLY A 52 5.08 0.92 -15.79
CA GLY A 52 4.49 0.29 -16.99
C GLY A 52 4.53 -1.24 -17.00
N PHE A 53 4.96 -1.88 -15.91
CA PHE A 53 4.96 -3.33 -15.77
C PHE A 53 3.60 -3.85 -15.35
N ASP A 54 3.09 -4.86 -16.07
CA ASP A 54 1.91 -5.59 -15.65
C ASP A 54 2.28 -6.60 -14.54
N LEU A 55 2.14 -6.15 -13.29
CA LEU A 55 2.40 -6.95 -12.10
C LEU A 55 1.46 -8.16 -11.99
N CYS A 56 0.30 -8.12 -12.65
CA CYS A 56 -0.68 -9.20 -12.59
C CYS A 56 -0.24 -10.43 -13.40
N ASP A 57 0.62 -10.25 -14.40
CA ASP A 57 1.17 -11.34 -15.23
C ASP A 57 2.44 -11.99 -14.63
N TYR A 58 2.92 -11.51 -13.48
CA TYR A 58 4.06 -12.12 -12.80
C TYR A 58 3.71 -13.55 -12.35
N PRO A 59 4.55 -14.59 -12.58
CA PRO A 59 4.23 -15.98 -12.24
C PRO A 59 3.85 -16.22 -10.77
N LEU A 60 4.33 -15.38 -9.84
CA LEU A 60 3.99 -15.46 -8.42
C LEU A 60 3.06 -14.31 -7.96
N ALA A 61 2.37 -13.64 -8.89
CA ALA A 61 1.48 -12.51 -8.57
C ALA A 61 0.49 -12.87 -7.46
N LEU A 62 -0.16 -14.04 -7.55
CA LEU A 62 -1.10 -14.48 -6.52
C LEU A 62 -0.45 -14.63 -5.14
N ASN A 63 0.80 -15.12 -5.08
CA ASN A 63 1.51 -15.26 -3.81
C ASN A 63 1.85 -13.90 -3.21
N LEU A 64 2.27 -12.95 -4.04
CA LEU A 64 2.53 -11.57 -3.61
C LEU A 64 1.25 -10.87 -3.17
N VAL A 65 0.12 -11.10 -3.84
CA VAL A 65 -1.19 -10.60 -3.41
C VAL A 65 -1.53 -11.11 -2.02
N TRP A 66 -1.41 -12.42 -1.77
CA TRP A 66 -1.67 -12.99 -0.45
C TRP A 66 -0.73 -12.44 0.64
N MET A 67 0.54 -12.26 0.32
CA MET A 67 1.50 -11.67 1.25
C MET A 67 1.14 -10.22 1.58
N THR A 68 0.82 -9.42 0.56
CA THR A 68 0.38 -8.02 0.70
C THR A 68 -0.87 -7.92 1.55
N VAL A 69 -1.89 -8.72 1.28
CA VAL A 69 -3.14 -8.77 2.05
C VAL A 69 -2.88 -9.13 3.51
N THR A 70 -1.98 -10.09 3.77
CA THR A 70 -1.62 -10.49 5.14
C THR A 70 -0.96 -9.34 5.90
N LEU A 71 -0.04 -8.61 5.26
CA LEU A 71 0.61 -7.45 5.86
C LEU A 71 -0.37 -6.30 6.13
N ILE A 72 -1.28 -6.02 5.19
CA ILE A 72 -2.35 -5.03 5.38
C ILE A 72 -3.23 -5.42 6.57
N ALA A 73 -3.63 -6.69 6.67
CA ALA A 73 -4.48 -7.18 7.74
C ALA A 73 -3.78 -7.02 9.11
N GLU A 74 -2.51 -7.43 9.22
CA GLU A 74 -1.74 -7.27 10.45
C GLU A 74 -1.59 -5.78 10.83
N ALA A 75 -1.24 -4.91 9.88
CA ALA A 75 -1.10 -3.48 10.15
C ALA A 75 -2.44 -2.85 10.60
N THR A 76 -3.54 -3.26 9.98
CA THR A 76 -4.89 -2.81 10.33
C THR A 76 -5.29 -3.28 11.74
N ILE A 77 -5.02 -4.54 12.09
CA ILE A 77 -5.29 -5.09 13.42
C ILE A 77 -4.42 -4.39 14.47
N CYS A 78 -3.11 -4.22 14.22
CA CYS A 78 -2.22 -3.47 15.11
C CYS A 78 -2.69 -2.03 15.33
N PHE A 79 -3.15 -1.36 14.28
CA PHE A 79 -3.68 -0.01 14.38
C PHE A 79 -4.93 0.06 15.27
N PHE A 80 -5.95 -0.76 15.01
CA PHE A 80 -7.19 -0.69 15.76
C PHE A 80 -7.11 -1.30 17.16
N HIS A 81 -6.30 -2.33 17.37
CA HIS A 81 -6.22 -3.05 18.63
C HIS A 81 -5.15 -2.52 19.58
N LYS A 82 -4.01 -2.06 19.05
CA LYS A 82 -2.84 -1.64 19.84
C LYS A 82 -2.54 -0.13 19.73
N ALA A 83 -3.24 0.60 18.86
CA ALA A 83 -2.93 1.99 18.51
C ALA A 83 -1.49 2.16 17.97
N GLU A 84 -0.93 1.11 17.34
CA GLU A 84 0.42 1.09 16.78
C GLU A 84 0.40 1.36 15.26
N ARG A 85 1.37 2.14 14.76
CA ARG A 85 1.65 2.30 13.32
C ARG A 85 3.00 1.64 13.02
N LYS A 86 2.97 0.34 12.70
CA LYS A 86 4.15 -0.45 12.31
C LYS A 86 4.46 -0.28 10.83
#